data_AF-A0A485C001-F1
#
_entry.id   AF-A0A485C001-F1
#
_cell.length_a   1.000
_cell.length_b   1.000
_cell.length_c   1.000
_cell.angle_alpha   90.00
_cell.angle_beta   90.00
_cell.angle_gamma   90.00
#
_symmetry.space_group_name_H-M   'P 1'
#
loop_
_entity.id
_entity.type
_entity.pdbx_description
1 polymer ?
#
loop_
_entity_poly.entity_id
_entity_poly.type
_entity_poly.pdbx_seq_one_letter_code
_entity_poly.pdbx_strand_id
1 'polypeptide(L)'
;MKHSQLSPLLAGLLLLTGCSQPAAQAGGGGTIDAINHTRWAINHFSVDNQSGIDIIGPFQGGGGGCCYSVPARWDAGYDGTY
;
A
#
# COMPACT_ATOMS: atom_id res chain seq x y z
N MET A 1 42.38 -15.76 32.09
CA MET A 1 42.39 -15.21 30.72
C MET A 1 41.31 -15.89 29.87
N LYS A 2 40.02 -15.59 30.05
CA LYS A 2 38.93 -16.18 29.23
C LYS A 2 37.81 -15.18 28.85
N HIS A 3 37.74 -14.01 29.48
CA HIS A 3 36.66 -13.03 29.25
C HIS A 3 36.86 -12.13 28.02
N SER A 4 38.08 -12.02 27.47
CA SER A 4 38.38 -11.09 26.37
C SER A 4 37.74 -11.47 25.02
N GLN A 5 37.37 -12.73 24.83
CA GLN A 5 36.78 -13.23 23.57
C GLN A 5 35.23 -13.23 23.59
N LEU A 6 34.61 -13.08 24.77
CA LEU A 6 33.15 -13.01 24.91
C LEU A 6 32.60 -11.64 24.47
N SER A 7 33.38 -10.57 24.63
CA SER A 7 33.01 -9.20 24.30
C SER A 7 32.73 -8.97 22.79
N PRO A 8 33.63 -9.33 21.86
CA PRO A 8 33.37 -9.14 20.42
C PRO A 8 32.21 -10.02 19.92
N LEU A 9 31.99 -11.17 20.55
CA LEU A 9 30.94 -12.12 20.19
C LEU A 9 29.56 -11.59 20.59
N LEU A 10 29.47 -10.96 21.77
CA LEU A 10 28.26 -10.30 22.24
C LEU A 10 27.96 -9.04 21.41
N ALA A 11 28.98 -8.23 21.12
CA ALA A 11 28.86 -7.06 20.24
C ALA A 11 28.45 -7.45 18.81
N GLY A 12 28.98 -8.56 18.30
CA GLY A 12 28.57 -9.15 17.03
C GLY A 12 27.10 -9.56 17.04
N LEU A 13 26.64 -10.29 18.05
CA LEU A 13 25.22 -10.67 18.18
C LEU A 13 24.28 -9.46 18.24
N LEU A 14 24.66 -8.40 18.96
CA LEU A 14 23.90 -7.15 19.05
C LEU A 14 23.79 -6.40 17.70
N LEU A 15 24.81 -6.49 16.86
CA LEU A 15 24.78 -5.91 15.51
C LEU A 15 23.88 -6.72 14.55
N LEU A 16 23.77 -8.04 14.72
CA LEU A 16 22.89 -8.88 13.90
C LEU A 16 21.40 -8.64 14.15
N THR A 17 21.02 -8.22 15.36
CA THR A 17 19.60 -7.94 15.68
C THR A 17 19.12 -6.56 15.23
N GLY A 18 20.01 -5.70 14.71
CA GLY A 18 19.70 -4.34 14.29
C GLY A 18 19.12 -4.17 12.88
N CYS A 19 18.97 -5.25 12.10
CA CYS A 19 18.66 -5.16 10.66
C CYS A 19 17.24 -5.59 10.26
N SER A 20 16.26 -5.62 11.18
CA SER A 20 14.87 -5.85 10.80
C SER A 20 14.17 -4.53 10.48
N GLN A 21 13.94 -4.26 9.20
CA GLN A 21 12.97 -3.23 8.80
C GLN A 21 11.57 -3.69 9.23
N PRO A 22 10.76 -2.82 9.87
CA PRO A 22 9.35 -3.12 10.09
C PRO A 22 8.71 -3.55 8.77
N ALA A 23 7.87 -4.58 8.81
CA ALA A 23 7.04 -4.89 7.66
C ALA A 23 6.24 -3.62 7.31
N ALA A 24 6.26 -3.24 6.04
CA ALA A 24 5.36 -2.19 5.58
C ALA A 24 3.92 -2.63 5.89
N GLN A 25 3.13 -1.74 6.46
CA GLN A 25 1.72 -2.01 6.68
C GLN A 25 0.99 -1.86 5.34
N ALA A 26 0.09 -2.78 5.02
CA ALA A 26 -0.85 -2.55 3.93
C ALA A 26 -1.66 -1.28 4.25
N GLY A 27 -1.78 -0.37 3.29
CA GLY A 27 -2.63 0.80 3.44
C GLY A 27 -4.07 0.39 3.16
N GLY A 28 -4.99 0.59 4.09
CA GLY A 28 -6.40 0.21 3.90
C GLY A 28 -7.35 1.25 4.49
N GLY A 29 -8.45 1.52 3.80
CA GLY A 29 -9.47 2.47 4.25
C GLY A 29 -9.57 3.76 3.44
N GLY A 30 -8.85 3.85 2.31
CA GLY A 30 -8.91 5.01 1.43
C GLY A 30 -10.17 5.08 0.58
N THR A 31 -10.48 6.28 0.10
CA THR A 31 -11.48 6.52 -0.95
C THR A 31 -10.81 6.40 -2.31
N ILE A 32 -11.53 5.88 -3.31
CA ILE A 32 -11.09 5.91 -4.70
C ILE A 32 -11.53 7.24 -5.31
N ASP A 33 -10.61 8.18 -5.48
CA ASP A 33 -10.87 9.46 -6.13
C ASP A 33 -10.22 9.52 -7.51
N ALA A 34 -10.91 10.15 -8.47
CA ALA A 34 -10.47 10.22 -9.86
C ALA A 34 -10.89 11.52 -10.55
N ILE A 35 -10.22 11.84 -11.66
CA ILE A 35 -10.50 12.99 -12.53
C ILE A 35 -10.71 12.48 -13.96
N ASN A 36 -11.82 12.88 -14.58
CA ASN A 36 -12.14 12.51 -15.95
C ASN A 36 -11.58 13.53 -16.94
N HIS A 37 -10.56 13.16 -17.72
CA HIS A 37 -9.99 14.04 -18.76
C HIS A 37 -10.66 13.94 -20.13
N THR A 38 -11.90 13.45 -20.20
CA THR A 38 -12.62 13.25 -21.45
C THR A 38 -13.91 14.06 -21.50
N ARG A 39 -14.48 14.16 -22.71
CA ARG A 39 -15.75 14.86 -22.98
C ARG A 39 -17.01 14.05 -22.63
N TRP A 40 -16.86 12.81 -22.18
CA TRP A 40 -17.99 11.92 -21.86
C TRP A 40 -17.96 11.54 -20.38
N ALA A 41 -19.12 11.36 -19.77
CA ALA A 41 -19.20 10.93 -18.38
C ALA A 41 -18.68 9.49 -18.22
N ILE A 42 -17.96 9.25 -17.13
CA ILE A 42 -17.65 7.90 -16.65
C ILE A 42 -18.82 7.49 -15.75
N ASN A 43 -19.71 6.65 -16.30
CA ASN A 43 -20.93 6.23 -15.60
C ASN A 43 -20.68 5.10 -14.59
N HIS A 44 -19.59 4.34 -14.78
CA HIS A 44 -19.19 3.26 -13.89
C HIS A 44 -17.70 2.99 -14.10
N PHE A 45 -16.97 2.80 -13.00
CA PHE A 45 -15.59 2.34 -13.04
C PHE A 45 -15.30 1.53 -11.78
N SER A 46 -14.28 0.69 -11.86
CA SER A 46 -13.79 -0.08 -10.72
C SER A 46 -12.27 -0.17 -10.77
N VAL A 47 -11.64 -0.22 -9.60
CA VAL A 47 -10.23 -0.54 -9.42
C VAL A 47 -10.18 -1.80 -8.59
N ASP A 48 -9.49 -2.84 -9.06
CA ASP A 48 -9.29 -4.06 -8.27
C ASP A 48 -10.61 -4.64 -7.72
N ASN A 49 -11.60 -4.72 -8.61
CA ASN A 49 -12.95 -5.20 -8.31
C ASN A 49 -13.75 -4.35 -7.29
N GLN A 50 -13.25 -3.18 -6.90
CA GLN A 50 -13.94 -2.21 -6.07
C GLN A 50 -14.50 -1.06 -6.91
N SER A 51 -15.80 -0.82 -6.79
CA SER A 51 -16.49 0.22 -7.56
C SER A 51 -16.20 1.62 -7.02
N GLY A 52 -16.03 2.58 -7.91
CA GLY A 52 -16.30 3.98 -7.59
C GLY A 52 -17.79 4.19 -7.36
N ILE A 53 -18.18 5.08 -6.44
CA ILE A 53 -19.59 5.32 -6.11
C ILE A 53 -20.22 6.38 -7.03
N ASP A 54 -19.45 7.40 -7.40
CA ASP A 54 -19.97 8.56 -8.12
C ASP A 54 -19.75 8.46 -9.63
N ILE A 55 -20.69 9.04 -10.38
CA ILE A 55 -20.53 9.32 -11.82
C ILE A 55 -19.58 10.51 -11.97
N ILE A 56 -18.53 10.35 -12.78
CA ILE A 56 -17.57 11.42 -13.04
C ILE A 56 -17.91 12.13 -14.35
N GLY A 57 -18.46 13.34 -14.25
CA GLY A 57 -18.79 14.18 -15.39
C GLY A 57 -17.57 14.58 -16.23
N PRO A 58 -17.77 15.11 -17.45
CA PRO A 58 -16.67 15.57 -18.30
C PRO A 58 -15.78 16.58 -17.58
N PHE A 59 -14.45 16.37 -17.63
CA PHE A 59 -13.45 17.29 -17.05
C PHE A 59 -13.62 17.59 -15.55
N GLN A 60 -14.31 16.71 -14.82
CA GLN A 60 -14.59 16.86 -13.40
C GLN A 60 -13.85 15.82 -12.56
N GLY A 61 -13.71 16.13 -11.27
CA GLY A 61 -13.36 15.15 -10.26
C GLY A 61 -14.60 14.40 -9.78
N GLY A 62 -14.38 13.23 -9.21
CA GLY A 62 -15.40 12.39 -8.58
C GLY A 62 -14.73 11.11 -8.10
N GLY A 63 -15.52 10.06 -7.94
CA GLY A 63 -15.04 8.82 -7.36
C GLY A 63 -15.87 8.48 -6.14
N GLY A 64 -15.26 8.38 -4.97
CA GLY A 64 -15.98 7.87 -3.81
C GLY A 64 -15.94 6.35 -3.71
N GLY A 65 -16.47 5.85 -2.60
CA GLY A 65 -16.19 4.49 -2.14
C GLY A 65 -15.50 4.54 -0.79
N CYS A 66 -15.41 3.39 -0.14
CA CYS A 66 -14.60 3.25 1.04
C CYS A 66 -13.67 2.07 0.85
N CYS A 67 -12.73 1.95 1.77
CA CYS A 67 -12.15 0.66 2.08
C CYS A 67 -11.25 0.12 0.97
N TYR A 68 -10.80 0.99 0.06
CA TYR A 68 -9.75 0.65 -0.88
C TYR A 68 -8.45 0.39 -0.13
N SER A 69 -7.81 -0.71 -0.50
CA SER A 69 -6.64 -1.23 0.17
C SER A 69 -5.55 -1.50 -0.85
N VAL A 70 -4.35 -1.01 -0.55
CA VAL A 70 -3.13 -1.22 -1.31
C VAL A 70 -2.22 -2.18 -0.55
N PRO A 71 -1.49 -3.06 -1.26
CA PRO A 71 -0.62 -4.00 -0.60
C PRO A 71 0.55 -3.26 0.08
N ALA A 72 1.07 -3.87 1.15
CA ALA A 72 2.24 -3.38 1.87
C ALA A 72 3.48 -3.21 0.98
N ARG A 73 3.59 -4.08 -0.03
CA ARG A 73 4.67 -4.07 -1.02
C ARG A 73 4.03 -4.12 -2.39
N TRP A 74 4.59 -3.40 -3.34
CA TRP A 74 4.14 -3.46 -4.72
C TRP A 74 4.36 -4.87 -5.27
N ASP A 75 3.31 -5.43 -5.87
CA ASP A 75 3.35 -6.71 -6.57
C ASP A 75 2.73 -6.55 -7.96
N ALA A 76 3.42 -7.08 -8.96
CA ALA A 76 2.96 -7.01 -10.34
C ALA A 76 1.81 -8.00 -10.53
N GLY A 77 0.60 -7.47 -10.71
CA GLY A 77 -0.62 -8.28 -10.87
C GLY A 77 -1.47 -8.41 -9.62
N TYR A 78 -1.21 -7.61 -8.58
CA TYR A 78 -2.18 -7.40 -7.50
C TYR A 78 -3.52 -6.96 -8.10
N ASP A 79 -4.61 -7.63 -7.71
CA ASP A 79 -5.97 -7.40 -8.19
C ASP A 79 -6.95 -7.01 -7.07
N GLY A 80 -6.43 -6.73 -5.88
CA GLY A 80 -7.18 -6.35 -4.67
C GLY A 80 -8.08 -7.43 -4.08
N THR A 81 -7.98 -8.67 -4.56
CA THR A 81 -8.62 -9.81 -3.90
C THR A 81 -7.64 -10.46 -2.92
N TYR A 82 -8.16 -10.86 -1.75
CA TYR A 82 -7.43 -11.76 -0.85
C TYR A 82 -7.42 -13.18 -1.43
#